data_AF-A0A2G6LFW1-F1
#
_entry.id   AF-A0A2G6LFW1-F1
#
_cell.length_a   1.000
_cell.length_b   1.000
_cell.length_c   1.000
_cell.angle_alpha   90.00
_cell.angle_beta   90.00
_cell.angle_gamma   90.00
#
_symmetry.space_group_name_H-M   'P 1'
#
loop_
_entity.id
_entity.type
_entity.pdbx_description
1 polymer ?
#
loop_
_entity_poly.entity_id
_entity_poly.type
_entity_poly.pdbx_seq_one_letter_code
_entity_poly.pdbx_strand_id
1 'polypeptide(L)'
;MRLALVDEDKKPIPVTNDWRIALLETVNLTPKEGIKQSVEAHFERFDLNRISGEVSPVAEATARFNWPLDLLKPPENAPASADHLRIKHLPEQLTYWQVRGVNKIIIPVAVMGRYGLAAGFLAIKLPEKTIAGVRFYHTEDSPGRALKIVQPAKAGQRNYHDGFTVDGISGATITSSGIEKAFKFWTGKEAYGSLL
;
A
#
# COMPACT_ATOMS: atom_id res chain seq x y z
N MET A 1 -27.26 5.42 -34.03
CA MET A 1 -27.20 5.16 -32.59
C MET A 1 -25.84 5.62 -32.09
N ARG A 2 -25.81 6.65 -31.25
CA ARG A 2 -24.58 7.30 -30.72
C ARG A 2 -24.14 6.47 -29.51
N LEU A 3 -22.93 5.92 -29.49
CA LEU A 3 -22.34 5.36 -28.26
C LEU A 3 -21.07 6.14 -27.92
N ALA A 4 -21.03 6.59 -26.67
CA ALA A 4 -20.17 7.66 -26.18
C ALA A 4 -18.67 7.29 -26.20
N LEU A 5 -17.87 8.30 -26.54
CA LEU A 5 -16.44 8.32 -26.27
C LEU A 5 -16.23 8.18 -24.76
N VAL A 6 -15.59 7.09 -24.34
CA VAL A 6 -15.06 6.98 -22.99
C VAL A 6 -13.94 8.00 -22.90
N ASP A 7 -14.11 8.96 -22.00
CA ASP A 7 -13.13 9.98 -21.62
C ASP A 7 -11.75 9.32 -21.40
N GLU A 8 -10.76 9.64 -22.23
CA GLU A 8 -9.44 8.98 -22.18
C GLU A 8 -8.75 9.18 -20.81
N ASP A 9 -9.09 10.28 -20.12
CA ASP A 9 -8.63 10.62 -18.76
C ASP A 9 -9.25 9.75 -17.65
N LYS A 10 -10.21 8.88 -17.98
CA LYS A 10 -10.89 7.97 -17.03
C LYS A 10 -10.55 6.50 -17.26
N LYS A 11 -9.58 6.18 -18.13
CA LYS A 11 -9.06 4.81 -18.23
C LYS A 11 -8.40 4.44 -16.89
N PRO A 12 -8.73 3.27 -16.30
CA PRO A 12 -8.03 2.82 -15.11
C PRO A 12 -6.53 2.74 -15.39
N ILE A 13 -5.72 3.29 -14.49
CA ILE A 13 -4.27 3.14 -14.58
C ILE A 13 -3.97 1.62 -14.56
N PRO A 14 -3.26 1.08 -15.56
CA PRO A 14 -2.91 -0.34 -15.57
C PRO A 14 -2.22 -0.75 -14.27
N VAL A 15 -2.48 -1.95 -13.79
CA VAL A 15 -1.70 -2.52 -12.68
C VAL A 15 -0.27 -2.65 -13.16
N THR A 16 0.62 -1.82 -12.62
CA THR A 16 2.06 -1.92 -12.86
C THR A 16 2.61 -3.11 -12.08
N ASN A 17 3.16 -4.11 -12.75
CA ASN A 17 3.91 -5.18 -12.07
C ASN A 17 5.21 -4.68 -11.43
N ASP A 18 5.60 -3.43 -11.67
CA ASP A 18 6.73 -2.78 -11.00
C ASP A 18 6.27 -2.04 -9.74
N TRP A 19 6.66 -2.57 -8.59
CA TRP A 19 6.35 -2.01 -7.27
C TRP A 19 6.88 -0.57 -7.10
N ARG A 20 7.94 -0.19 -7.81
CA ARG A 20 8.55 1.15 -7.71
C ARG A 20 7.63 2.23 -8.26
N ILE A 21 6.90 1.94 -9.33
CA ILE A 21 5.90 2.86 -9.87
C ILE A 21 4.77 3.04 -8.85
N ALA A 22 4.28 1.95 -8.26
CA ALA A 22 3.26 2.04 -7.24
C ALA A 22 3.71 2.79 -5.99
N LEU A 23 4.97 2.64 -5.58
CA LEU A 23 5.55 3.43 -4.48
C LEU A 23 5.46 4.93 -4.76
N LEU A 24 5.88 5.37 -5.96
CA LEU A 24 5.77 6.77 -6.40
C LEU A 24 4.32 7.25 -6.43
N GLU A 25 3.43 6.47 -7.05
CA GLU A 25 2.02 6.81 -7.19
C GLU A 25 1.29 6.88 -5.85
N THR A 26 1.71 6.11 -4.84
CA THR A 26 1.13 6.15 -3.48
C THR A 26 1.21 7.57 -2.88
N VAL A 27 2.18 8.37 -3.31
CA VAL A 27 2.38 9.75 -2.88
C VAL A 27 2.19 10.76 -4.01
N ASN A 28 1.48 10.38 -5.07
CA ASN A 28 1.16 11.22 -6.24
C ASN A 28 2.41 11.74 -6.98
N LEU A 29 3.48 10.97 -7.02
CA LEU A 29 4.66 11.26 -7.84
C LEU A 29 4.60 10.49 -9.16
N THR A 30 5.06 11.14 -10.23
CA THR A 30 5.23 10.53 -11.55
C THR A 30 6.73 10.46 -11.87
N PRO A 31 7.25 9.34 -12.42
CA PRO A 31 8.66 9.26 -12.82
C PRO A 31 8.98 10.30 -13.90
N LYS A 32 10.11 11.03 -13.76
CA LYS A 32 10.54 12.05 -14.75
C LYS A 32 11.87 11.73 -15.45
N GLU A 33 12.73 10.91 -14.85
CA GLU A 33 14.09 10.63 -15.34
C GLU A 33 14.47 9.12 -15.26
N GLY A 34 13.45 8.26 -15.21
CA GLY A 34 13.59 6.83 -14.96
C GLY A 34 13.04 6.43 -13.60
N ILE A 35 12.53 5.20 -13.51
CA ILE A 35 11.81 4.70 -12.32
C ILE A 35 12.75 4.60 -11.12
N LYS A 36 13.95 4.02 -11.30
CA LYS A 36 14.93 3.85 -10.22
C LYS A 36 15.37 5.20 -9.67
N GLN A 37 15.82 6.09 -10.54
CA GLN A 37 16.28 7.44 -10.18
C GLN A 37 15.19 8.23 -9.46
N SER A 38 13.95 8.15 -9.96
CA SER A 38 12.81 8.82 -9.32
C SER A 38 12.55 8.28 -7.91
N VAL A 39 12.68 6.97 -7.66
CA VAL A 39 12.54 6.41 -6.31
C VAL A 39 13.69 6.86 -5.41
N GLU A 40 14.95 6.72 -5.84
CA GLU A 40 16.11 7.10 -5.03
C GLU A 40 16.12 8.59 -4.65
N ALA A 41 15.64 9.45 -5.57
CA ALA A 41 15.57 10.89 -5.34
C ALA A 41 14.51 11.30 -4.31
N HIS A 42 13.48 10.49 -4.06
CA HIS A 42 12.34 10.87 -3.22
C HIS A 42 12.20 10.06 -1.94
N PHE A 43 12.84 8.89 -1.86
CA PHE A 43 12.64 7.98 -0.74
C PHE A 43 13.96 7.54 -0.10
N GLU A 44 13.86 7.25 1.19
CA GLU A 44 14.88 6.52 1.95
C GLU A 44 14.23 5.22 2.44
N ARG A 45 14.96 4.10 2.34
CA ARG A 45 14.46 2.79 2.77
C ARG A 45 15.09 2.39 4.08
N PHE A 46 14.28 1.75 4.91
CA PHE A 46 14.67 1.23 6.20
C PHE A 46 14.08 -0.17 6.39
N ASP A 47 14.72 -0.97 7.21
CA ASP A 47 14.18 -2.21 7.75
C ASP A 47 13.89 -2.02 9.25
N LEU A 48 12.68 -2.41 9.65
CA LEU A 48 12.20 -2.43 11.02
C LEU A 48 12.26 -3.87 11.54
N ASN A 49 12.98 -4.11 12.63
CA ASN A 49 12.78 -5.31 13.41
C ASN A 49 11.45 -5.17 14.17
N ARG A 50 10.41 -5.88 13.74
CA ARG A 50 9.06 -5.77 14.33
C ARG A 50 8.97 -6.26 15.77
N ILE A 51 9.95 -7.03 16.25
CA ILE A 51 9.99 -7.56 17.61
C ILE A 51 10.71 -6.58 18.54
N SER A 52 11.91 -6.12 18.18
CA SER A 52 12.70 -5.22 19.02
C SER A 52 12.35 -3.74 18.84
N GLY A 53 11.75 -3.37 17.71
CA GLY A 53 11.53 -1.97 17.31
C GLY A 53 12.77 -1.28 16.73
N GLU A 54 13.88 -2.00 16.57
CA GLU A 54 15.11 -1.46 15.98
C GLU A 54 14.91 -1.12 14.50
N VAL A 55 15.44 0.02 14.07
CA VAL A 55 15.38 0.51 12.69
C VAL A 55 16.78 0.58 12.12
N SER A 56 16.98 -0.01 10.94
CA SER A 56 18.25 0.00 10.20
C SER A 56 18.08 0.64 8.82
N PRO A 57 18.96 1.56 8.39
CA PRO A 57 18.91 2.12 7.04
C PRO A 57 19.32 1.10 5.99
N VAL A 58 18.70 1.17 4.81
CA VAL A 58 19.05 0.38 3.63
C VAL A 58 19.68 1.31 2.59
N ALA A 59 20.84 0.92 2.05
CA ALA A 59 21.66 1.79 1.19
C ALA A 59 20.95 2.32 -0.06
N GLU A 60 20.10 1.50 -0.69
CA GLU A 60 19.34 1.88 -1.89
C GLU A 60 17.84 1.73 -1.61
N ALA A 61 17.07 2.78 -1.93
CA ALA A 61 15.62 2.73 -1.82
C ALA A 61 15.00 1.66 -2.72
N THR A 62 15.69 1.31 -3.81
CA THR A 62 15.31 0.28 -4.79
C THR A 62 16.02 -1.07 -4.60
N ALA A 63 16.67 -1.29 -3.46
CA ALA A 63 17.22 -2.60 -3.12
C ALA A 63 16.19 -3.73 -3.30
N ARG A 64 16.65 -4.98 -3.43
CA ARG A 64 15.78 -6.12 -3.72
C ARG A 64 14.58 -6.17 -2.77
N PHE A 65 13.40 -6.39 -3.35
CA PHE A 65 12.14 -6.43 -2.65
C PHE A 65 11.21 -7.41 -3.39
N ASN A 66 11.06 -8.63 -2.86
CA ASN A 66 10.23 -9.67 -3.51
C ASN A 66 8.83 -9.77 -2.91
N TRP A 67 8.35 -8.71 -2.24
CA TRP A 67 7.01 -8.68 -1.70
C TRP A 67 5.96 -8.75 -2.82
N PRO A 68 4.86 -9.50 -2.65
CA PRO A 68 4.47 -10.24 -1.45
C PRO A 68 4.92 -11.71 -1.44
N LEU A 69 5.71 -12.18 -2.41
CA LEU A 69 6.09 -13.59 -2.54
C LEU A 69 6.83 -14.12 -1.30
N ASP A 70 7.59 -13.26 -0.62
CA ASP A 70 8.29 -13.65 0.60
C ASP A 70 7.33 -14.02 1.75
N LEU A 71 6.09 -13.52 1.75
CA LEU A 71 5.04 -13.87 2.72
C LEU A 71 4.44 -15.26 2.50
N LEU A 72 4.67 -15.87 1.35
CA LEU A 72 4.13 -17.18 0.97
C LEU A 72 5.12 -18.32 1.16
N LYS A 73 6.37 -18.00 1.50
CA LYS A 73 7.46 -18.97 1.65
C LYS A 73 7.56 -19.45 3.11
N PRO A 74 8.16 -20.61 3.39
CA PRO A 74 8.52 -21.00 4.74
C PRO A 74 9.51 -20.02 5.40
N PRO A 75 9.59 -19.99 6.76
CA PRO A 75 8.79 -20.77 7.70
C PRO A 75 7.35 -20.27 7.82
N GLU A 76 6.40 -21.18 8.06
CA GLU A 76 4.99 -20.83 8.29
C GLU A 76 4.78 -20.33 9.73
N ASN A 77 5.29 -19.13 10.03
CA ASN A 77 5.34 -18.54 11.36
C ASN A 77 4.47 -17.27 11.51
N ALA A 78 3.57 -17.00 10.56
CA ALA A 78 2.63 -15.89 10.70
C ALA A 78 1.75 -16.10 11.96
N PRO A 79 1.50 -15.03 12.76
CA PRO A 79 0.66 -15.14 13.95
C PRO A 79 -0.79 -15.38 13.57
N ALA A 80 -1.59 -15.97 14.47
CA ALA A 80 -3.02 -16.21 14.25
C ALA A 80 -3.82 -14.93 13.93
N SER A 81 -3.35 -13.76 14.38
CA SER A 81 -3.94 -12.47 14.01
C SER A 81 -3.82 -12.13 12.52
N ALA A 82 -2.98 -12.86 11.77
CA ALA A 82 -2.80 -12.75 10.33
C ALA A 82 -3.66 -13.74 9.52
N ASP A 83 -4.43 -14.63 10.16
CA ASP A 83 -5.16 -15.71 9.47
C ASP A 83 -6.10 -15.18 8.37
N HIS A 84 -6.75 -14.04 8.61
CA HIS A 84 -7.63 -13.41 7.62
C HIS A 84 -6.88 -12.82 6.41
N LEU A 85 -5.56 -12.68 6.50
CA LEU A 85 -4.69 -12.31 5.38
C LEU A 85 -4.18 -13.51 4.60
N ARG A 86 -4.31 -14.73 5.15
CA ARG A 86 -3.84 -16.00 4.58
C ARG A 86 -2.38 -15.95 4.11
N ILE A 87 -1.57 -15.17 4.81
CA ILE A 87 -0.11 -15.18 4.66
C ILE A 87 0.44 -16.35 5.48
N LYS A 88 1.55 -16.92 5.03
CA LYS A 88 2.18 -18.07 5.70
C LYS A 88 3.30 -17.62 6.62
N HIS A 89 4.06 -16.63 6.17
CA HIS A 89 5.25 -16.14 6.84
C HIS A 89 5.11 -14.66 7.17
N LEU A 90 5.57 -14.29 8.36
CA LEU A 90 5.74 -12.91 8.76
C LEU A 90 7.22 -12.68 9.15
N PRO A 91 8.03 -12.06 8.27
CA PRO A 91 9.42 -11.76 8.55
C PRO A 91 9.57 -10.92 9.83
N GLU A 92 10.65 -11.13 10.58
CA GLU A 92 10.98 -10.23 11.70
C GLU A 92 11.41 -8.85 11.21
N GLN A 93 12.10 -8.80 10.07
CA GLN A 93 12.52 -7.56 9.42
C GLN A 93 11.47 -7.12 8.39
N LEU A 94 10.88 -5.96 8.61
CA LEU A 94 9.86 -5.36 7.77
C LEU A 94 10.38 -4.10 7.10
N THR A 95 10.40 -4.11 5.78
CA THR A 95 10.84 -2.96 4.98
C THR A 95 9.79 -1.85 4.98
N TYR A 96 10.22 -0.59 5.11
CA TYR A 96 9.39 0.58 4.83
C TYR A 96 10.21 1.70 4.18
N TRP A 97 9.52 2.73 3.69
CA TRP A 97 10.15 3.93 3.15
C TRP A 97 9.75 5.17 3.92
N GLN A 98 10.67 6.12 4.03
CA GLN A 98 10.38 7.51 4.40
C GLN A 98 10.41 8.38 3.14
N VAL A 99 9.51 9.36 3.07
CA VAL A 99 9.50 10.34 1.98
C VAL A 99 10.40 11.51 2.37
N ARG A 100 11.39 11.83 1.53
CA ARG A 100 12.33 12.91 1.79
C ARG A 100 11.61 14.24 1.96
N GLY A 101 12.00 15.01 2.98
CA GLY A 101 11.51 16.37 3.21
C GLY A 101 10.09 16.48 3.78
N VAL A 102 9.40 15.37 4.09
CA VAL A 102 8.07 15.40 4.71
C VAL A 102 7.91 14.27 5.75
N ASN A 103 7.11 14.51 6.79
CA ASN A 103 6.79 13.49 7.80
C ASN A 103 5.75 12.49 7.26
N LYS A 104 6.19 11.62 6.34
CA LYS A 104 5.37 10.59 5.74
C LYS A 104 6.19 9.32 5.57
N ILE A 105 5.61 8.20 5.97
CA ILE A 105 6.17 6.88 5.72
C ILE A 105 5.28 6.10 4.77
N ILE A 106 5.84 5.09 4.13
CA ILE A 106 5.12 4.16 3.27
C ILE A 106 5.46 2.74 3.69
N ILE A 107 4.42 1.96 4.01
CA ILE A 107 4.58 0.55 4.41
C ILE A 107 3.97 -0.37 3.33
N PRO A 108 4.63 -1.49 3.00
CA PRO A 108 4.03 -2.60 2.28
C PRO A 108 2.83 -3.17 3.03
N VAL A 109 1.79 -3.48 2.28
CA VAL A 109 0.61 -4.19 2.77
C VAL A 109 0.25 -5.31 1.80
N ALA A 110 -0.25 -6.42 2.32
CA ALA A 110 -0.77 -7.52 1.55
C ALA A 110 -2.05 -8.09 2.15
N VAL A 111 -2.93 -8.60 1.30
CA VAL A 111 -4.18 -9.25 1.69
C VAL A 111 -4.52 -10.35 0.70
N MET A 112 -4.88 -11.53 1.19
CA MET A 112 -5.42 -12.59 0.34
C MET A 112 -6.94 -12.44 0.22
N GLY A 113 -7.42 -12.20 -0.99
CA GLY A 113 -8.83 -12.23 -1.34
C GLY A 113 -9.34 -13.66 -1.58
N ARG A 114 -10.55 -13.75 -2.13
CA ARG A 114 -11.16 -15.04 -2.47
C ARG A 114 -10.48 -15.72 -3.67
N TYR A 115 -10.03 -14.96 -4.67
CA TYR A 115 -9.41 -15.51 -5.88
C TYR A 115 -7.92 -15.15 -6.02
N GLY A 116 -7.30 -14.60 -4.97
CA GLY A 116 -5.86 -14.54 -4.86
C GLY A 116 -5.31 -13.36 -4.06
N LEU A 117 -3.99 -13.21 -4.10
CA LEU A 117 -3.24 -12.23 -3.32
C LEU A 117 -3.29 -10.85 -3.96
N ALA A 118 -3.47 -9.81 -3.14
CA ALA A 118 -3.15 -8.45 -3.51
C ALA A 118 -2.08 -7.86 -2.61
N ALA A 119 -1.19 -7.07 -3.20
CA ALA A 119 -0.16 -6.34 -2.50
C ALA A 119 -0.03 -4.92 -3.01
N GLY A 120 0.31 -4.04 -2.08
CA GLY A 120 0.36 -2.61 -2.29
C GLY A 120 1.13 -1.91 -1.20
N PHE A 121 0.95 -0.60 -1.19
CA PHE A 121 1.57 0.33 -0.28
C PHE A 121 0.50 1.18 0.40
N LEU A 122 0.74 1.48 1.68
CA LEU A 122 -0.02 2.41 2.48
C LEU A 122 0.90 3.54 2.92
N ALA A 123 0.64 4.76 2.45
CA ALA A 123 1.33 5.95 2.93
C ALA A 123 0.61 6.49 4.17
N ILE A 124 1.38 6.83 5.20
CA ILE A 124 0.89 7.34 6.49
C ILE A 124 1.64 8.63 6.81
N LYS A 125 0.89 9.69 7.13
CA LYS A 125 1.44 10.95 7.63
C LYS A 125 1.66 10.84 9.14
N LEU A 126 2.83 11.30 9.60
CA LEU A 126 3.22 11.35 11.00
C LEU A 126 3.30 12.82 11.50
N PRO A 127 3.08 13.07 12.80
CA PRO A 127 2.79 12.09 13.86
C PRO A 127 1.30 11.72 13.97
N GLU A 128 0.42 12.29 13.16
CA GLU A 128 -1.04 12.14 13.33
C GLU A 128 -1.58 10.75 12.95
N LYS A 129 -0.73 9.87 12.40
CA LYS A 129 -1.05 8.51 11.94
C LYS A 129 -2.23 8.47 10.97
N THR A 130 -2.27 9.42 10.05
CA THR A 130 -3.37 9.55 9.06
C THR A 130 -2.98 8.92 7.73
N ILE A 131 -3.91 8.22 7.09
CA ILE A 131 -3.66 7.62 5.77
C ILE A 131 -3.47 8.75 4.74
N ALA A 132 -2.32 8.80 4.08
CA ALA A 132 -1.99 9.79 3.06
C ALA A 132 -2.19 9.28 1.63
N GLY A 133 -2.23 7.95 1.43
CA GLY A 133 -2.40 7.33 0.12
C GLY A 133 -2.34 5.81 0.18
N VAL A 134 -2.92 5.14 -0.82
CA VAL A 134 -2.90 3.69 -0.99
C VAL A 134 -2.71 3.36 -2.45
N ARG A 135 -1.85 2.39 -2.77
CA ARG A 135 -1.68 1.90 -4.14
C ARG A 135 -1.37 0.42 -4.16
N PHE A 136 -2.13 -0.35 -4.93
CA PHE A 136 -1.85 -1.76 -5.19
C PHE A 136 -1.12 -1.94 -6.52
N TYR A 137 -0.16 -2.85 -6.55
CA TYR A 137 0.67 -3.17 -7.73
C TYR A 137 0.62 -4.64 -8.11
N HIS A 138 0.10 -5.48 -7.22
CA HIS A 138 -0.13 -6.89 -7.49
C HIS A 138 -1.56 -7.24 -7.11
N THR A 139 -2.25 -7.92 -8.02
CA THR A 139 -3.53 -8.58 -7.78
C THR A 139 -3.60 -9.79 -8.69
N GLU A 140 -3.84 -10.96 -8.11
CA GLU A 140 -4.17 -12.18 -8.88
C GLU A 140 -5.61 -12.13 -9.43
N ASP A 141 -6.42 -11.18 -8.95
CA ASP A 141 -7.76 -10.88 -9.42
C ASP A 141 -7.76 -9.74 -10.44
N SER A 142 -8.18 -10.06 -11.68
CA SER A 142 -8.58 -9.21 -12.82
C SER A 142 -7.86 -7.86 -13.03
N PRO A 143 -7.26 -7.62 -14.21
CA PRO A 143 -6.52 -6.40 -14.49
C PRO A 143 -7.42 -5.15 -14.46
N GLY A 144 -7.00 -4.14 -13.71
CA GLY A 144 -7.30 -2.74 -14.05
C GLY A 144 -8.39 -2.02 -13.25
N ARG A 145 -8.47 -2.16 -11.93
CA ARG A 145 -9.16 -1.13 -11.12
C ARG A 145 -8.38 -0.78 -9.85
N ALA A 146 -7.77 0.39 -9.86
CA ALA A 146 -7.13 0.98 -8.69
C ALA A 146 -8.18 1.46 -7.69
N LEU A 147 -8.00 1.13 -6.41
CA LEU A 147 -8.79 1.70 -5.32
C LEU A 147 -8.56 3.21 -5.29
N LYS A 148 -9.61 3.99 -5.51
CA LYS A 148 -9.57 5.44 -5.39
C LYS A 148 -9.99 5.80 -3.98
N ILE A 149 -9.06 6.32 -3.19
CA ILE A 149 -9.42 7.00 -1.94
C ILE A 149 -10.04 8.33 -2.34
N VAL A 150 -11.29 8.56 -1.97
CA VAL A 150 -11.95 9.84 -2.18
C VAL A 150 -11.78 10.65 -0.90
N GLN A 151 -11.03 11.75 -0.98
CA GLN A 151 -11.12 12.79 0.05
C GLN A 151 -12.46 13.51 -0.15
N PRO A 152 -13.28 13.71 0.91
CA PRO A 152 -14.45 14.56 0.78
C PRO A 152 -13.99 15.99 0.40
N ALA A 153 -14.56 16.53 -0.68
CA ALA A 153 -14.26 17.88 -1.13
C ALA A 153 -14.70 18.92 -0.06
N LYS A 154 -13.83 19.89 0.27
CA LYS A 154 -14.21 21.01 1.13
C LYS A 154 -14.91 22.10 0.33
N ALA A 155 -16.22 22.25 0.54
CA ALA A 155 -16.85 23.47 1.06
C ALA A 155 -18.39 23.31 1.10
N GLY A 156 -18.98 23.38 2.31
CA GLY A 156 -20.37 23.83 2.47
C GLY A 156 -21.47 22.81 2.79
N GLN A 157 -21.20 21.53 3.05
CA GLN A 157 -22.27 20.58 3.40
C GLN A 157 -22.05 19.89 4.76
N ARG A 158 -23.07 20.01 5.61
CA ARG A 158 -23.22 19.35 6.90
C ARG A 158 -23.11 17.83 6.72
N ASN A 159 -21.94 17.27 7.02
CA ASN A 159 -21.74 15.96 7.63
C ASN A 159 -20.25 15.84 7.97
N TYR A 160 -19.95 16.10 9.24
CA TYR A 160 -18.62 15.96 9.81
C TYR A 160 -18.31 14.47 9.97
N HIS A 161 -17.76 13.84 8.94
CA HIS A 161 -16.98 12.62 9.07
C HIS A 161 -15.55 12.95 8.62
N ASP A 162 -14.63 13.04 9.57
CA ASP A 162 -13.18 12.97 9.31
C ASP A 162 -12.88 11.54 8.82
N GLY A 163 -13.10 11.28 7.52
CA GLY A 163 -13.09 9.91 7.01
C GLY A 163 -12.61 9.87 5.57
N PHE A 164 -11.42 9.30 5.37
CA PHE A 164 -11.05 8.74 4.07
C PHE A 164 -12.05 7.62 3.75
N THR A 165 -12.93 7.83 2.79
CA THR A 165 -13.76 6.77 2.24
C THR A 165 -12.96 6.05 1.16
N VAL A 166 -12.66 4.77 1.40
CA VAL A 166 -12.22 3.85 0.35
C VAL A 166 -13.47 3.47 -0.42
N ASP A 167 -13.65 4.03 -1.62
CA ASP A 167 -14.76 3.62 -2.48
C ASP A 167 -14.49 2.18 -2.92
N GLY A 168 -15.32 1.27 -2.43
CA GLY A 168 -15.27 -0.15 -2.77
C GLY A 168 -15.66 -0.28 -4.21
N ILE A 169 -14.68 -0.36 -5.10
CA ILE A 169 -14.88 -0.53 -6.53
C ILE A 169 -15.89 -1.67 -6.74
N SER A 170 -17.09 -1.33 -7.23
CA SER A 170 -18.11 -2.31 -7.59
C SER A 170 -17.51 -3.28 -8.62
N GLY A 171 -17.16 -4.49 -8.17
CA GLY A 171 -16.50 -5.53 -8.96
C GLY A 171 -15.03 -5.81 -8.61
N ALA A 172 -14.46 -5.25 -7.54
CA ALA A 172 -13.21 -5.73 -6.97
C ALA A 172 -13.46 -6.92 -6.03
N THR A 173 -12.76 -8.04 -6.22
CA THR A 173 -12.92 -9.24 -5.40
C THR A 173 -12.56 -9.00 -3.92
N ILE A 174 -11.66 -8.05 -3.65
CA ILE A 174 -11.32 -7.69 -2.27
C ILE A 174 -12.36 -6.69 -1.76
N THR A 175 -13.19 -7.17 -0.83
CA THR A 175 -14.19 -6.33 -0.16
C THR A 175 -13.51 -5.24 0.68
N SER A 176 -14.19 -4.11 0.90
CA SER A 176 -13.71 -3.05 1.80
C SER A 176 -13.37 -3.58 3.20
N SER A 177 -14.13 -4.58 3.68
CA SER A 177 -13.85 -5.24 4.96
C SER A 177 -12.53 -6.04 4.98
N GLY A 178 -12.11 -6.60 3.83
CA GLY A 178 -10.83 -7.29 3.69
C GLY A 178 -9.65 -6.32 3.75
N ILE A 179 -9.78 -5.18 3.05
CA ILE A 179 -8.78 -4.11 3.07
C ILE A 179 -8.65 -3.52 4.48
N GLU A 180 -9.78 -3.24 5.14
CA GLU A 180 -9.79 -2.70 6.49
C GLU A 180 -9.07 -3.64 7.47
N LYS A 181 -9.37 -4.94 7.42
CA LYS A 181 -8.69 -5.95 8.26
C LYS A 181 -7.20 -6.06 7.95
N ALA A 182 -6.81 -5.91 6.69
CA ALA A 182 -5.41 -5.86 6.29
C ALA A 182 -4.70 -4.65 6.88
N PHE A 183 -5.28 -3.46 6.74
CA PHE A 183 -4.67 -2.26 7.30
C PHE A 183 -4.55 -2.35 8.82
N LYS A 184 -5.61 -2.79 9.51
CA LYS A 184 -5.58 -3.03 10.96
C LYS A 184 -4.47 -3.98 11.40
N PHE A 185 -4.22 -5.03 10.63
CA PHE A 185 -3.12 -5.95 10.94
C PHE A 185 -1.76 -5.30 10.70
N TRP A 186 -1.52 -4.74 9.51
CA TRP A 186 -0.22 -4.19 9.14
C TRP A 186 0.17 -2.98 9.99
N THR A 187 -0.78 -2.15 10.41
CA THR A 187 -0.51 -1.04 11.35
C THR A 187 -0.56 -1.46 12.82
N GLY A 188 -0.82 -2.73 13.11
CA GLY A 188 -0.93 -3.28 14.45
C GLY A 188 0.41 -3.70 15.06
N LYS A 189 0.38 -4.03 16.36
CA LYS A 189 1.55 -4.38 17.18
C LYS A 189 2.43 -5.51 16.63
N GLU A 190 1.86 -6.43 15.86
CA GLU A 190 2.57 -7.59 15.33
C GLU A 190 3.41 -7.26 14.09
N ALA A 191 3.13 -6.11 13.45
CA ALA A 191 3.75 -5.67 12.21
C ALA A 191 4.40 -4.29 12.39
N TYR A 192 3.89 -3.22 11.76
CA TYR A 192 4.51 -1.89 11.81
C TYR A 192 4.12 -1.05 13.03
N GLY A 193 3.39 -1.61 14.00
CA GLY A 193 2.87 -0.86 15.14
C GLY A 193 3.93 -0.24 16.04
N SER A 194 5.16 -0.78 16.10
CA SER A 194 6.27 -0.18 16.87
C SER A 194 6.88 1.04 16.19
N LEU A 195 6.71 1.17 14.87
CA LEU A 195 7.14 2.31 14.07
C LEU A 195 6.12 3.47 14.08
N LEU A 196 4.84 3.14 14.26
CA LEU A 196 3.71 4.07 14.20
C LEU A 196 3.37 4.61 15.58
#